data_AF-A0A6B3QIT7-F1
#
_entry.id   AF-A0A6B3QIT7-F1
#
_cell.length_a   1.000
_cell.length_b   1.000
_cell.length_c   1.000
_cell.angle_alpha   90.00
_cell.angle_beta   90.00
_cell.angle_gamma   90.00
#
_symmetry.space_group_name_H-M   'P 1'
#
loop_
_entity.id
_entity.type
_entity.pdbx_description
1 polymer ?
#
loop_
_entity_poly.entity_id
_entity_poly.type
_entity_poly.pdbx_seq_one_letter_code
_entity_poly.pdbx_strand_id
1 'polypeptide(L)'
;MTAPRGRAAHALALDPEQVTNDLAALVLTVVELLRQLMERQAVRRFDEGTLSTEQEERLGTALMLLDERMDDLCAQHGLSRCDLNLDLGPLGPLLADPEP
;
A
#
# COMPACT_ATOMS: atom_id res chain seq x y z
N MET A 1 -32.57 -21.90 35.02
CA MET A 1 -31.27 -21.95 34.35
C MET A 1 -31.52 -22.17 32.87
N THR A 2 -31.41 -21.12 32.06
CA THR A 2 -31.45 -21.20 30.59
C THR A 2 -30.29 -20.35 30.10
N ALA A 3 -29.28 -21.00 29.54
CA ALA A 3 -28.03 -20.38 29.14
C ALA A 3 -28.21 -19.52 27.87
N PRO A 4 -27.47 -18.40 27.73
CA PRO A 4 -27.42 -17.65 26.49
C PRO A 4 -26.46 -18.37 25.53
N ARG A 5 -26.96 -18.78 24.37
CA ARG A 5 -26.13 -19.19 23.22
C ARG A 5 -26.36 -18.10 22.19
N GLY A 6 -25.47 -17.14 22.06
CA GLY A 6 -24.12 -17.32 21.55
C GLY A 6 -24.12 -16.47 20.28
N ARG A 7 -23.44 -15.31 20.37
CA ARG A 7 -23.23 -14.32 19.30
C ARG A 7 -23.44 -14.93 17.92
N ALA A 8 -24.35 -14.37 17.14
CA ALA A 8 -24.30 -14.46 15.69
C ALA A 8 -22.87 -14.06 15.31
N ALA A 9 -22.00 -15.05 15.08
CA ALA A 9 -20.79 -14.84 14.35
C ALA A 9 -21.26 -14.15 13.08
N HIS A 10 -20.78 -12.93 12.85
CA HIS A 10 -20.99 -12.20 11.62
C HIS A 10 -20.67 -13.18 10.50
N ALA A 11 -21.69 -13.81 9.93
CA ALA A 11 -21.60 -14.42 8.64
C ALA A 11 -21.34 -13.22 7.75
N LEU A 12 -20.05 -12.97 7.51
CA LEU A 12 -19.58 -11.95 6.60
C LEU A 12 -20.25 -12.31 5.28
N ALA A 13 -21.34 -11.62 4.98
CA ALA A 13 -21.96 -11.63 3.68
C ALA A 13 -20.98 -10.88 2.77
N LEU A 14 -19.92 -11.60 2.40
CA LEU A 14 -18.87 -11.10 1.54
C LEU A 14 -19.41 -11.17 0.12
N ASP A 15 -19.81 -10.00 -0.38
CA ASP A 15 -20.03 -9.83 -1.81
C ASP A 15 -18.72 -10.17 -2.54
N PRO A 16 -18.70 -11.14 -3.48
CA PRO A 16 -17.48 -11.54 -4.17
C PRO A 16 -16.74 -10.39 -4.87
N GLU A 17 -17.47 -9.39 -5.39
CA GLU A 17 -16.86 -8.20 -5.99
C GLU A 17 -16.17 -7.33 -4.92
N GLN A 18 -16.80 -7.18 -3.76
CA GLN A 18 -16.24 -6.40 -2.65
C GLN A 18 -14.96 -7.04 -2.08
N VAL A 19 -14.93 -8.37 -1.92
CA VAL A 19 -13.71 -9.08 -1.48
C VAL A 19 -12.56 -8.90 -2.46
N THR A 20 -12.87 -8.91 -3.77
CA THR A 20 -11.85 -8.75 -4.80
C THR A 20 -11.20 -7.37 -4.69
N ASN A 21 -11.99 -6.33 -4.48
CA ASN A 21 -11.49 -4.96 -4.31
C ASN A 21 -10.76 -4.78 -2.97
N ASP A 22 -11.26 -5.36 -1.88
CA ASP A 22 -10.60 -5.31 -0.57
C ASP A 22 -9.23 -6.00 -0.59
N LEU A 23 -9.13 -7.15 -1.28
CA LEU A 23 -7.85 -7.84 -1.46
C LEU A 23 -6.91 -7.06 -2.38
N ALA A 24 -7.43 -6.44 -3.44
CA ALA A 24 -6.64 -5.57 -4.30
C ALA A 24 -6.07 -4.39 -3.51
N ALA A 25 -6.89 -3.74 -2.67
CA ALA A 25 -6.44 -2.67 -1.78
C ALA A 25 -5.30 -3.15 -0.87
N LEU A 26 -5.44 -4.32 -0.22
CA LEU A 26 -4.40 -4.88 0.64
C LEU A 26 -3.07 -5.11 -0.12
N VAL A 27 -3.13 -5.68 -1.32
CA VAL A 27 -1.95 -5.92 -2.16
C VAL A 27 -1.32 -4.60 -2.58
N LEU A 28 -2.12 -3.64 -3.03
CA LEU A 28 -1.65 -2.30 -3.42
C LEU A 28 -1.02 -1.57 -2.24
N THR A 29 -1.56 -1.69 -1.03
CA THR A 29 -0.93 -1.17 0.19
C THR A 29 0.47 -1.75 0.42
N VAL A 30 0.64 -3.08 0.24
CA VAL A 30 1.96 -3.71 0.40
C VAL A 30 2.94 -3.21 -0.67
N VAL A 31 2.48 -3.09 -1.91
CA VAL A 31 3.32 -2.57 -3.00
C VAL A 31 3.71 -1.11 -2.74
N GLU A 32 2.79 -0.28 -2.26
CA GLU A 32 3.03 1.11 -1.90
C GLU A 32 4.05 1.24 -0.76
N LEU A 33 3.93 0.40 0.28
CA LEU A 33 4.92 0.34 1.36
C LEU A 33 6.32 0.01 0.84
N LEU A 34 6.42 -0.97 -0.08
CA LEU A 34 7.69 -1.33 -0.70
C LEU A 34 8.24 -0.19 -1.57
N ARG A 35 7.39 0.52 -2.32
CA ARG A 35 7.77 1.71 -3.11
C ARG A 35 8.40 2.77 -2.22
N GLN A 36 7.74 3.16 -1.12
CA GLN A 36 8.25 4.15 -0.16
C GLN A 36 9.56 3.71 0.49
N LEU A 37 9.68 2.42 0.83
CA LEU A 37 10.91 1.88 1.39
C LEU A 37 12.05 1.94 0.37
N MET A 38 11.80 1.55 -0.89
CA MET A 38 12.79 1.62 -1.95
C MET A 38 13.22 3.06 -2.23
N GLU A 39 12.29 4.01 -2.23
CA GLU A 39 12.56 5.44 -2.38
C GLU A 39 13.48 5.97 -1.27
N ARG A 40 13.16 5.69 0.00
CA ARG A 40 14.03 6.05 1.14
C ARG A 40 15.41 5.42 1.05
N GLN A 41 15.49 4.18 0.57
CA GLN A 41 16.78 3.52 0.34
C GLN A 41 17.55 4.13 -0.84
N ALA A 42 16.85 4.57 -1.88
CA ALA A 42 17.46 5.25 -3.03
C ALA A 42 18.13 6.55 -2.58
N VAL A 43 17.40 7.39 -1.84
CA VAL A 43 17.91 8.64 -1.27
C VAL A 43 19.14 8.39 -0.40
N ARG A 44 19.05 7.43 0.53
CA ARG A 44 20.20 7.11 1.39
C ARG A 44 21.42 6.63 0.59
N ARG A 45 21.22 5.78 -0.42
CA ARG A 45 22.33 5.26 -1.25
C ARG A 45 22.95 6.32 -2.14
N PHE A 46 22.15 7.28 -2.59
CA PHE A 46 22.59 8.48 -3.30
C PHE A 46 23.48 9.34 -2.39
N ASP A 47 23.02 9.65 -1.17
CA ASP A 47 23.79 10.43 -0.19
C ASP A 47 25.10 9.75 0.21
N GLU A 48 25.11 8.42 0.31
CA GLU A 48 26.29 7.61 0.60
C GLU A 48 27.22 7.42 -0.62
N GLY A 49 26.82 7.86 -1.81
CA GLY A 49 27.60 7.72 -3.06
C GLY A 49 27.80 6.26 -3.49
N THR A 50 26.87 5.38 -3.13
CA THR A 50 26.98 3.92 -3.36
C THR A 50 26.38 3.46 -4.69
N LEU A 51 25.79 4.37 -5.47
CA LEU A 51 25.25 4.13 -6.80
C LEU A 51 26.08 4.88 -7.84
N SER A 52 26.22 4.28 -9.03
CA SER A 52 26.69 5.03 -10.20
C SER A 52 25.56 5.90 -10.77
N THR A 53 25.91 6.94 -11.52
CA THR A 53 24.93 7.82 -12.18
C THR A 53 23.94 7.06 -13.05
N GLU A 54 24.39 6.03 -13.78
CA GLU A 54 23.50 5.19 -14.60
C GLU A 54 22.53 4.36 -13.73
N GLN A 55 22.97 3.90 -12.55
CA GLN A 55 22.11 3.19 -11.61
C GLN A 55 21.06 4.12 -10.99
N GLU A 56 21.43 5.37 -10.68
CA GLU A 56 20.53 6.39 -10.16
C GLU A 56 19.42 6.71 -11.18
N GLU A 57 19.77 6.99 -12.43
CA GLU A 57 18.82 7.28 -13.49
C GLU A 57 17.84 6.12 -13.73
N ARG A 58 18.36 4.89 -13.78
CA ARG A 58 17.53 3.69 -13.95
C ARG A 58 16.60 3.47 -12.76
N LEU A 59 17.07 3.71 -11.54
CA LEU A 59 16.27 3.57 -10.33
C LEU A 59 15.15 4.61 -10.28
N GLY A 60 15.48 5.88 -10.57
CA GLY A 60 14.50 6.96 -10.65
C GLY A 60 13.41 6.66 -11.69
N THR A 61 13.82 6.25 -12.89
CA THR A 61 12.88 5.88 -13.97
C THR A 61 11.97 4.72 -13.55
N ALA A 62 12.51 3.69 -12.90
CA ALA A 62 11.71 2.55 -12.43
C ALA A 62 10.70 2.95 -11.36
N LEU A 63 11.08 3.83 -10.43
CA LEU A 63 10.18 4.34 -9.38
C LEU A 63 9.06 5.20 -9.97
N MET A 64 9.37 6.08 -10.94
CA MET A 64 8.36 6.88 -11.66
C MET A 64 7.36 5.99 -12.41
N LEU A 65 7.84 4.98 -13.14
CA LEU A 65 6.97 4.04 -13.84
C LEU A 65 6.10 3.23 -12.87
N LEU A 66 6.64 2.82 -11.72
CA LEU A 66 5.86 2.12 -10.70
C LEU A 66 4.77 3.05 -10.15
N ASP A 67 5.08 4.32 -9.93
CA ASP A 67 4.12 5.31 -9.45
C ASP A 67 2.95 5.49 -10.43
N GLU A 68 3.22 5.70 -11.72
CA GLU A 68 2.17 5.80 -12.74
C GLU A 68 1.28 4.54 -12.78
N ARG A 69 1.88 3.35 -12.68
CA ARG A 69 1.11 2.09 -12.69
C ARG A 69 0.29 1.88 -11.43
N MET A 70 0.74 2.40 -10.29
CA MET A 70 -0.03 2.37 -9.05
C MET A 70 -1.29 3.23 -9.18
N ASP A 71 -1.20 4.41 -9.81
CA ASP A 71 -2.37 5.26 -10.06
C ASP A 71 -3.39 4.56 -10.97
N ASP A 72 -2.92 3.95 -12.06
CA ASP A 72 -3.77 3.19 -12.98
C ASP A 72 -4.49 2.03 -12.29
N LEU A 73 -3.79 1.28 -11.44
CA LEU A 73 -4.36 0.14 -10.71
C LEU A 73 -5.34 0.59 -9.62
N CYS A 74 -5.02 1.67 -8.90
CA CYS A 74 -5.95 2.24 -7.92
C CYS A 74 -7.25 2.67 -8.61
N ALA A 75 -7.16 3.39 -9.72
CA ALA A 75 -8.33 3.84 -10.48
C ALA A 75 -9.20 2.67 -10.99
N GLN A 76 -8.60 1.58 -11.45
CA GLN A 76 -9.31 0.36 -11.88
C GLN A 76 -10.13 -0.30 -10.76
N HIS A 77 -9.70 -0.15 -9.50
CA HIS A 77 -10.37 -0.70 -8.33
C HIS A 77 -11.22 0.35 -7.58
N GLY A 78 -11.36 1.57 -8.12
CA GLY A 78 -12.10 2.65 -7.47
C GLY A 78 -11.45 3.17 -6.19
N LEU A 79 -10.14 3.01 -6.07
CA LEU A 79 -9.32 3.41 -4.95
C LEU A 79 -8.51 4.68 -5.29
N SER A 80 -8.12 5.41 -4.26
CA SER A 80 -7.10 6.46 -4.31
C SER A 80 -5.86 6.01 -3.52
N ARG A 81 -4.74 6.71 -3.71
CA ARG A 81 -3.52 6.47 -2.91
C ARG A 81 -3.75 6.62 -1.41
N CYS A 82 -4.65 7.53 -1.01
CA CYS A 82 -5.00 7.73 0.39
C CYS A 82 -5.71 6.52 1.00
N ASP A 83 -6.46 5.76 0.20
CA ASP A 83 -7.18 4.56 0.66
C ASP A 83 -6.24 3.39 0.95
N LEU A 84 -5.00 3.44 0.46
CA LEU A 84 -3.98 2.43 0.73
C LEU A 84 -3.37 2.57 2.14
N ASN A 85 -3.55 3.72 2.80
CA ASN A 85 -2.95 3.95 4.11
C ASN A 85 -3.78 3.31 5.23
N LEU A 86 -3.42 2.08 5.58
CA LEU A 86 -4.09 1.33 6.64
C LEU A 86 -3.75 1.89 8.03
N ASP A 87 -4.79 2.17 8.82
CA ASP A 87 -4.64 2.47 10.25
C ASP A 87 -4.44 1.17 11.05
N LEU A 88 -3.29 1.05 11.69
CA LEU A 88 -2.93 -0.09 12.53
C LEU A 88 -3.25 0.14 14.02
N GLY A 89 -3.99 1.21 14.35
CA GLY A 89 -4.39 1.59 15.70
C GLY A 89 -3.22 2.15 16.51
N PRO A 90 -2.73 1.46 17.57
CA PRO A 90 -1.64 1.99 18.41
C PRO A 90 -0.30 2.14 17.68
N LEU A 91 -0.13 1.50 16.51
CA LEU A 91 1.06 1.65 15.68
C LEU A 91 0.97 2.83 14.69
N GLY A 92 -0.22 3.46 14.58
CA GLY A 92 -0.47 4.54 13.63
C GLY A 92 -0.67 4.05 12.18
N PRO A 93 -0.60 4.97 11.20
CA PRO A 93 -0.72 4.62 9.79
C PRO A 93 0.45 3.77 9.31
N LEU A 94 0.18 2.83 8.40
CA LEU A 94 1.21 1.95 7.84
C LEU A 94 2.13 2.69 6.86
N LEU A 95 1.58 3.60 6.06
CA LEU A 95 2.31 4.39 5.08
C LEU A 95 2.66 5.75 5.67
N ALA A 96 3.78 6.33 5.24
CA ALA A 96 4.03 7.73 5.54
C ALA A 96 3.05 8.60 4.75
N ASP A 97 2.59 9.69 5.36
CA ASP A 97 1.76 10.67 4.66
C ASP A 97 2.49 11.13 3.40
N PRO A 98 1.80 11.26 2.25
CA PRO A 98 2.38 11.92 1.09
C PRO A 98 2.80 13.32 1.55
N GLU A 99 4.09 13.63 1.48
CA GLU A 99 4.58 14.99 1.77
C GLU A 99 3.78 15.98 0.87
N PRO A 100 3.26 17.08 1.44
CA PRO A 100 2.39 18.01 0.73
C PRO A 100 3.08 18.77 -0.41
#